data_AF-A0A9W4T4D1-F1
#
_entry.id   AF-A0A9W4T4D1-F1
#
_cell.length_a   1.000
_cell.length_b   1.000
_cell.length_c   1.000
_cell.angle_alpha   90.00
_cell.angle_beta   90.00
_cell.angle_gamma   90.00
#
_symmetry.space_group_name_H-M   'P 1'
#
loop_
_entity.id
_entity.type
_entity.pdbx_description
1 polymer ?
#
loop_
_entity_poly.entity_id
_entity_poly.type
_entity_poly.pdbx_seq_one_letter_code
_entity_poly.pdbx_strand_id
1 'polypeptide(L)'
;RILVLAWDIETYNSRKTGKMPNSKYDEDKVFMICMTVNWKDDPELLKRICLVNRHLALDIQIGFNDSQYDWKFIVEKANKLGILKWMFNYMSFNCIAIDVWPYFMGFSSKKEKSSLTYYLKECNFDNKVDLPIHCMNKYYEMALKETNATMAEQMRKIAEFYIINAFSCQQLIIKRNIINEYKTVANIAFISLFNMHYFAIGMKVSNLLSVSTWRKGILTSTILEKMEIESFLDTYVFPSIKRLKNKCPVTGLDFVSLYLSLIMTYNLSPDKIILSRKHAESLRGGGKRLHKINFKFNDNDVFA
;
A
#
# COMPACT_ATOMS: atom_id res chain seq x y z
N ARG A 1 -8.95 13.24 -18.50
CA ARG A 1 -9.21 13.52 -17.07
C ARG A 1 -9.59 12.21 -16.41
N ILE A 2 -9.16 11.94 -15.18
CA ILE A 2 -9.41 10.66 -14.47
C ILE A 2 -10.48 10.88 -13.43
N LEU A 3 -11.54 10.08 -13.47
CA LEU A 3 -12.64 10.11 -12.52
C LEU A 3 -12.34 9.17 -11.36
N VAL A 4 -12.38 9.71 -10.13
CA VAL A 4 -12.06 8.99 -8.89
C VAL A 4 -13.30 8.92 -8.01
N LEU A 5 -13.62 7.72 -7.52
CA LEU A 5 -14.64 7.49 -6.49
C LEU A 5 -13.95 7.16 -5.17
N ALA A 6 -14.22 7.90 -4.10
CA ALA A 6 -13.93 7.48 -2.73
C ALA A 6 -15.20 7.00 -2.05
N TRP A 7 -15.09 5.99 -1.18
CA TRP A 7 -16.22 5.43 -0.46
C TRP A 7 -15.77 4.88 0.91
N ASP A 8 -16.72 4.74 1.83
CA ASP A 8 -16.52 4.26 3.20
C ASP A 8 -17.82 3.58 3.68
N ILE A 9 -17.74 2.49 4.43
CA ILE A 9 -18.94 1.78 4.92
C ILE A 9 -19.15 1.87 6.43
N GLU A 10 -20.41 1.99 6.81
CA GLU A 10 -20.79 2.00 8.22
C GLU A 10 -21.52 0.80 8.70
N THR A 11 -20.99 0.30 9.80
CA THR A 11 -21.37 -0.96 10.37
C THR A 11 -21.83 -0.75 11.81
N TYR A 12 -22.93 -1.39 12.17
CA TYR A 12 -23.53 -1.35 13.49
C TYR A 12 -23.49 -2.74 14.11
N ASN A 13 -23.09 -2.82 15.38
CA ASN A 13 -23.08 -4.06 16.17
C ASN A 13 -24.20 -4.01 17.21
N SER A 14 -25.29 -4.75 16.98
CA SER A 14 -26.44 -4.74 17.89
C SER A 14 -26.23 -5.53 19.18
N ARG A 15 -25.10 -6.24 19.32
CA ARG A 15 -24.77 -7.09 20.48
C ARG A 15 -24.09 -6.31 21.61
N LYS A 16 -23.83 -5.02 21.43
CA LYS A 16 -23.29 -4.10 22.46
C LYS A 16 -21.99 -4.55 23.12
N THR A 17 -21.18 -5.34 22.40
CA THR A 17 -19.93 -5.91 22.93
C THR A 17 -18.76 -4.92 23.02
N GLY A 18 -18.94 -3.68 22.53
CA GLY A 18 -17.87 -2.68 22.43
C GLY A 18 -16.79 -3.01 21.39
N LYS A 19 -16.90 -4.14 20.69
CA LYS A 19 -15.99 -4.59 19.63
C LYS A 19 -16.47 -4.12 18.26
N MET A 20 -15.53 -3.98 17.33
CA MET A 20 -15.86 -3.68 15.93
C MET A 20 -16.86 -4.70 15.37
N PRO A 21 -17.82 -4.26 14.55
CA PRO A 21 -18.73 -5.15 13.84
C PRO A 21 -17.97 -6.18 12.99
N ASN A 22 -18.52 -7.39 12.93
CA ASN A 22 -17.94 -8.53 12.23
C ASN A 22 -19.04 -9.22 11.42
N SER A 23 -18.83 -9.29 10.11
CA SER A 23 -19.72 -9.87 9.10
C SER A 23 -20.22 -11.28 9.42
N LYS A 24 -19.46 -12.05 10.22
CA LYS A 24 -19.79 -13.41 10.66
C LYS A 24 -21.04 -13.45 11.54
N TYR A 25 -21.42 -12.36 12.17
CA TYR A 25 -22.63 -12.26 12.99
C TYR A 25 -23.76 -11.62 12.20
N ASP A 26 -24.97 -12.13 12.33
CA ASP A 26 -26.13 -11.66 11.54
C ASP A 26 -26.70 -10.36 12.11
N GLU A 27 -26.47 -10.15 13.41
CA GLU A 27 -26.77 -8.96 14.18
C GLU A 27 -25.98 -7.72 13.74
N ASP A 28 -24.80 -7.93 13.15
CA ASP A 28 -23.93 -6.86 12.70
C ASP A 28 -24.32 -6.45 11.27
N LYS A 29 -24.70 -5.18 11.06
CA LYS A 29 -25.32 -4.69 9.80
C LYS A 29 -24.53 -3.53 9.21
N VAL A 30 -24.46 -3.44 7.87
CA VAL A 30 -24.13 -2.19 7.19
C VAL A 30 -25.36 -1.30 7.23
N PHE A 31 -25.25 -0.08 7.77
CA PHE A 31 -26.37 0.86 7.82
C PHE A 31 -26.16 2.13 6.98
N MET A 32 -24.93 2.37 6.51
CA MET A 32 -24.62 3.49 5.61
C MET A 32 -23.46 3.12 4.68
N ILE A 33 -23.49 3.68 3.47
CA ILE A 33 -22.35 3.68 2.54
C ILE A 33 -22.21 5.12 2.08
N CYS A 34 -21.05 5.72 2.36
CA CYS A 34 -20.73 7.07 1.91
C CYS A 34 -19.90 7.01 0.63
N MET A 35 -20.17 7.92 -0.31
CA MET A 35 -19.53 7.94 -1.62
C MET A 35 -19.26 9.38 -2.07
N THR A 36 -18.08 9.64 -2.62
CA THR A 36 -17.67 10.93 -3.18
C THR A 36 -17.03 10.74 -4.56
N VAL A 37 -17.43 11.54 -5.55
CA VAL A 37 -16.92 11.46 -6.94
C VAL A 37 -16.23 12.76 -7.33
N ASN A 38 -15.01 12.66 -7.87
CA ASN A 38 -14.13 13.79 -8.12
C ASN A 38 -13.25 13.59 -9.35
N TRP A 39 -12.71 14.69 -9.89
CA TRP A 39 -11.56 14.62 -10.79
C TRP A 39 -10.27 14.43 -9.97
N LYS A 40 -9.38 13.55 -10.43
CA LYS A 40 -8.12 13.19 -9.76
C LYS A 40 -7.32 14.39 -9.23
N ASP A 41 -7.17 15.44 -10.03
CA ASP A 41 -6.31 16.58 -9.72
C ASP A 41 -7.10 17.79 -9.16
N ASP A 42 -8.40 17.60 -8.89
CA ASP A 42 -9.30 18.66 -8.44
C ASP A 42 -9.55 18.51 -6.92
N PRO A 43 -9.24 19.54 -6.11
CA PRO A 43 -9.53 19.53 -4.68
C PRO A 43 -11.04 19.65 -4.38
N GLU A 44 -11.85 20.08 -5.34
CA GLU A 44 -13.31 20.22 -5.18
C GLU A 44 -14.07 18.95 -5.61
N LEU A 45 -15.18 18.69 -4.92
CA LEU A 45 -16.08 17.56 -5.17
C LEU A 45 -17.03 17.89 -6.33
N LEU A 46 -17.22 16.96 -7.26
CA LEU A 46 -18.16 17.15 -8.37
C LEU A 46 -19.63 17.16 -7.90
N LYS A 47 -19.92 16.54 -6.74
CA LYS A 47 -21.07 16.69 -5.81
C LYS A 47 -21.09 15.48 -4.84
N ARG A 48 -21.80 15.59 -3.70
CA ARG A 48 -21.93 14.53 -2.65
C ARG A 48 -23.13 13.60 -2.92
N ILE A 49 -22.89 12.28 -2.82
CA ILE A 49 -23.74 11.10 -3.16
C ILE A 49 -23.92 10.85 -4.67
N CYS A 50 -23.62 9.62 -5.11
CA CYS A 50 -23.91 9.14 -6.47
C CYS A 50 -24.48 7.71 -6.44
N LEU A 51 -25.82 7.60 -6.50
CA LEU A 51 -26.52 6.35 -6.84
C LEU A 51 -27.09 6.55 -8.23
N VAL A 52 -26.56 5.84 -9.23
CA VAL A 52 -26.95 6.02 -10.63
C VAL A 52 -27.47 4.70 -11.17
N ASN A 53 -28.67 4.73 -11.74
CA ASN A 53 -29.27 3.58 -12.44
C ASN A 53 -28.68 3.39 -13.87
N ARG A 54 -27.41 3.79 -14.08
CA ARG A 54 -26.69 3.77 -15.37
C ARG A 54 -25.21 3.47 -15.10
N HIS A 55 -24.52 2.89 -16.09
CA HIS A 55 -23.09 2.61 -16.00
C HIS A 55 -22.27 3.89 -15.80
N LEU A 56 -21.63 4.01 -14.65
CA LEU A 56 -20.53 4.95 -14.40
C LEU A 56 -19.22 4.29 -14.84
N ALA A 57 -18.50 4.93 -15.76
CA ALA A 57 -17.15 4.51 -16.14
C ALA A 57 -16.15 5.13 -15.14
N LEU A 58 -16.01 4.50 -13.97
CA LEU A 58 -15.00 4.89 -12.98
C LEU A 58 -13.63 4.35 -13.39
N ASP A 59 -12.62 5.23 -13.36
CA ASP A 59 -11.24 4.83 -13.64
C ASP A 59 -10.55 4.28 -12.39
N ILE A 60 -10.77 4.93 -11.23
CA ILE A 60 -10.11 4.59 -9.97
C ILE A 60 -11.11 4.67 -8.81
N GLN A 61 -11.10 3.65 -7.96
CA GLN A 61 -11.79 3.62 -6.67
C GLN A 61 -10.75 3.73 -5.56
N ILE A 62 -11.01 4.56 -4.57
CA ILE A 62 -10.10 4.80 -3.45
C ILE A 62 -10.83 4.64 -2.13
N GLY A 63 -10.08 4.28 -1.11
CA GLY A 63 -10.57 4.28 0.26
C GLY A 63 -9.44 3.95 1.22
N PHE A 64 -9.77 3.78 2.49
CA PHE A 64 -8.79 3.63 3.55
C PHE A 64 -9.05 2.34 4.31
N ASN A 65 -8.16 1.37 4.11
CA ASN A 65 -8.28 0.02 4.66
C ASN A 65 -9.43 -0.81 4.06
N ASP A 66 -9.96 -0.40 2.90
CA ASP A 66 -11.03 -1.10 2.18
C ASP A 66 -10.71 -2.57 1.93
N SER A 67 -9.45 -2.86 1.62
CA SER A 67 -9.02 -4.21 1.25
C SER A 67 -9.11 -5.20 2.42
N GLN A 68 -8.97 -4.72 3.66
CA GLN A 68 -8.99 -5.57 4.86
C GLN A 68 -10.30 -5.50 5.62
N TYR A 69 -11.08 -4.42 5.46
CA TYR A 69 -12.33 -4.22 6.17
C TYR A 69 -13.53 -4.14 5.24
N ASP A 70 -13.68 -3.06 4.47
CA ASP A 70 -14.91 -2.71 3.74
C ASP A 70 -15.30 -3.78 2.74
N TRP A 71 -14.40 -4.13 1.82
CA TRP A 71 -14.65 -5.16 0.81
C TRP A 71 -14.84 -6.54 1.43
N LYS A 72 -14.05 -6.85 2.46
CA LYS A 72 -14.17 -8.12 3.17
C LYS A 72 -15.57 -8.26 3.81
N PHE A 73 -16.03 -7.22 4.49
CA PHE A 73 -17.34 -7.20 5.13
C PHE A 73 -18.46 -7.32 4.10
N ILE A 74 -18.39 -6.56 3.00
CA ILE A 74 -19.38 -6.59 1.92
C ILE A 74 -19.45 -7.98 1.28
N VAL A 75 -18.31 -8.56 0.90
CA VAL A 75 -18.27 -9.87 0.23
C VAL A 75 -18.82 -10.96 1.14
N GLU A 76 -18.43 -10.96 2.41
CA GLU A 76 -18.91 -11.93 3.40
C GLU A 76 -20.44 -11.81 3.62
N LYS A 77 -20.98 -10.59 3.71
CA LYS A 77 -22.43 -10.36 3.82
C LYS A 77 -23.18 -10.72 2.54
N ALA A 78 -22.66 -10.34 1.38
CA ALA A 78 -23.25 -10.67 0.08
C ALA A 78 -23.34 -12.19 -0.13
N ASN A 79 -22.32 -12.92 0.33
CA ASN A 79 -22.32 -14.38 0.26
C ASN A 79 -23.42 -14.98 1.15
N LYS A 80 -23.56 -14.50 2.39
CA LYS A 80 -24.62 -14.92 3.31
C LYS A 80 -26.03 -14.65 2.78
N LEU A 81 -26.23 -13.50 2.13
CA LEU A 81 -27.51 -13.11 1.55
C LEU A 81 -27.80 -13.79 0.20
N GLY A 82 -26.89 -14.61 -0.32
CA GLY A 82 -27.04 -15.27 -1.62
C GLY A 82 -26.95 -14.33 -2.83
N ILE A 83 -26.53 -13.08 -2.64
CA ILE A 83 -26.47 -12.04 -3.68
C ILE A 83 -25.06 -11.85 -4.26
N LEU A 84 -24.03 -12.53 -3.75
CA LEU A 84 -22.66 -12.36 -4.22
C LEU A 84 -22.51 -12.63 -5.72
N LYS A 85 -23.16 -13.70 -6.23
CA LYS A 85 -23.16 -14.01 -7.67
C LYS A 85 -23.81 -12.91 -8.49
N TRP A 86 -24.91 -12.34 -7.99
CA TRP A 86 -25.56 -11.19 -8.61
C TRP A 86 -24.61 -10.00 -8.63
N MET A 87 -24.04 -9.61 -7.47
CA MET A 87 -23.08 -8.50 -7.38
C MET A 87 -21.90 -8.67 -8.35
N PHE A 88 -21.29 -9.85 -8.40
CA PHE A 88 -20.17 -10.15 -9.29
C PHE A 88 -20.51 -9.95 -10.76
N ASN A 89 -21.73 -10.33 -11.18
CA ASN A 89 -22.18 -10.18 -12.57
C ASN A 89 -22.45 -8.73 -12.97
N TYR A 90 -22.74 -7.85 -12.01
CA TYR A 90 -23.02 -6.42 -12.25
C TYR A 90 -21.83 -5.50 -11.93
N MET A 91 -20.74 -6.04 -11.37
CA MET A 91 -19.51 -5.29 -11.13
C MET A 91 -18.79 -5.00 -12.44
N SER A 92 -18.37 -3.74 -12.62
CA SER A 92 -17.51 -3.34 -13.73
C SER A 92 -16.05 -3.53 -13.33
N PHE A 93 -15.36 -4.50 -13.95
CA PHE A 93 -13.94 -4.80 -13.68
C PHE A 93 -12.95 -3.77 -14.26
N ASN A 94 -13.44 -2.69 -14.87
CA ASN A 94 -12.60 -1.67 -15.53
C ASN A 94 -12.12 -0.56 -14.57
N CYS A 95 -12.36 -0.70 -13.26
CA CYS A 95 -11.96 0.27 -12.24
C CYS A 95 -10.76 -0.24 -11.44
N ILE A 96 -9.78 0.62 -11.19
CA ILE A 96 -8.60 0.28 -10.37
C ILE A 96 -8.87 0.68 -8.93
N ALA A 97 -8.95 -0.30 -8.03
CA ALA A 97 -9.01 -0.03 -6.59
C ALA A 97 -7.62 0.29 -6.03
N ILE A 98 -7.49 1.40 -5.31
CA ILE A 98 -6.28 1.81 -4.59
C ILE A 98 -6.65 2.01 -3.12
N ASP A 99 -6.13 1.13 -2.27
CA ASP A 99 -6.22 1.28 -0.82
C ASP A 99 -5.11 2.24 -0.37
N VAL A 100 -5.49 3.33 0.30
CA VAL A 100 -4.54 4.36 0.77
C VAL A 100 -3.73 3.85 1.97
N TRP A 101 -4.27 2.93 2.75
CA TRP A 101 -3.65 2.49 4.01
C TRP A 101 -2.29 1.80 3.82
N PRO A 102 -2.12 0.81 2.90
CA PRO A 102 -0.83 0.19 2.63
C PRO A 102 0.27 1.18 2.22
N TYR A 103 -0.09 2.24 1.47
CA TYR A 103 0.86 3.27 1.05
C TYR A 103 1.49 3.95 2.26
N PHE A 104 0.68 4.43 3.21
CA PHE A 104 1.17 5.14 4.39
C PHE A 104 1.86 4.22 5.40
N MET A 105 1.44 2.95 5.49
CA MET A 105 2.10 1.95 6.31
C MET A 105 3.53 1.67 5.84
N GLY A 106 3.82 1.76 4.53
CA GLY A 106 5.18 1.59 4.00
C GLY A 106 6.20 2.59 4.56
N PHE A 107 5.75 3.76 5.02
CA PHE A 107 6.63 4.81 5.57
C PHE A 107 6.69 4.83 7.11
N SER A 108 5.75 4.15 7.77
CA SER A 108 5.52 4.30 9.21
C SER A 108 6.12 3.13 9.99
N SER A 109 7.19 3.37 10.75
CA SER A 109 7.92 2.32 11.48
C SER A 109 7.20 1.73 12.70
N LYS A 110 6.01 2.24 13.08
CA LYS A 110 5.27 1.80 14.27
C LYS A 110 3.78 1.56 13.97
N LYS A 111 3.28 0.36 14.30
CA LYS A 111 1.85 -0.03 14.19
C LYS A 111 0.88 0.89 14.93
N GLU A 112 1.34 1.56 15.99
CA GLU A 112 0.54 2.44 16.85
C GLU A 112 0.08 3.74 16.15
N LYS A 113 0.55 4.01 14.93
CA LYS A 113 0.33 5.24 14.18
C LYS A 113 -0.22 4.96 12.78
N SER A 114 -1.40 4.32 12.72
CA SER A 114 -1.96 3.75 11.49
C SER A 114 -3.41 4.16 11.16
N SER A 115 -3.97 5.12 11.92
CA SER A 115 -5.33 5.60 11.69
C SER A 115 -5.39 6.70 10.63
N LEU A 116 -6.56 6.85 9.99
CA LEU A 116 -6.82 7.92 9.04
C LEU A 116 -6.53 9.30 9.67
N THR A 117 -7.02 9.52 10.90
CA THR A 117 -6.78 10.74 11.68
C THR A 117 -5.28 11.00 11.91
N TYR A 118 -4.48 9.96 12.12
CA TYR A 118 -3.04 10.11 12.27
C TYR A 118 -2.40 10.60 10.97
N TYR A 119 -2.71 9.98 9.83
CA TYR A 119 -2.12 10.37 8.54
C TYR A 119 -2.60 11.74 8.04
N LEU A 120 -3.82 12.15 8.38
CA LEU A 120 -4.31 13.50 8.10
C LEU A 120 -3.50 14.54 8.87
N LYS A 121 -3.24 14.30 10.16
CA LYS A 121 -2.35 15.16 10.97
C LYS A 121 -0.94 15.23 10.41
N GLU A 122 -0.35 14.09 10.03
CA GLU A 122 0.97 14.03 9.38
C GLU A 122 1.03 14.81 8.06
N CYS A 123 -0.11 14.95 7.37
CA CYS A 123 -0.22 15.72 6.13
C CYS A 123 -0.63 17.19 6.34
N ASN A 124 -0.67 17.67 7.59
CA ASN A 124 -1.11 19.00 8.00
C ASN A 124 -2.57 19.32 7.62
N PHE A 125 -3.45 18.31 7.66
CA PHE A 125 -4.89 18.51 7.55
C PHE A 125 -5.52 18.60 8.94
N ASP A 126 -6.31 19.65 9.16
CA ASP A 126 -7.13 19.80 10.36
C ASP A 126 -8.31 18.83 10.28
N ASN A 127 -8.24 17.75 11.05
CA ASN A 127 -9.38 16.85 11.19
C ASN A 127 -10.47 17.53 12.03
N LYS A 128 -11.43 18.16 11.35
CA LYS A 128 -12.45 19.01 12.00
C LYS A 128 -13.55 18.23 12.73
N VAL A 129 -13.69 16.92 12.51
CA VAL A 129 -14.76 16.12 13.12
C VAL A 129 -14.17 14.79 13.58
N ASP A 130 -14.21 14.54 14.88
CA ASP A 130 -13.95 13.21 15.46
C ASP A 130 -15.26 12.77 16.11
N LEU A 131 -15.85 11.68 15.60
CA LEU A 131 -17.09 11.12 16.12
C LEU A 131 -16.80 9.69 16.61
N PRO A 132 -16.66 9.48 17.93
CA PRO A 132 -16.34 8.16 18.46
C PRO A 132 -17.39 7.10 18.09
N ILE A 133 -16.94 5.87 17.82
CA ILE A 133 -17.81 4.74 17.42
C ILE A 133 -18.98 4.52 18.40
N HIS A 134 -18.74 4.65 19.70
CA HIS A 134 -19.80 4.49 20.71
C HIS A 134 -20.90 5.57 20.61
N CYS A 135 -20.55 6.81 20.22
CA CYS A 135 -21.52 7.88 19.97
C CYS A 135 -22.35 7.58 18.73
N MET A 136 -21.74 7.08 17.67
CA MET A 136 -22.41 6.74 16.41
C MET A 136 -23.41 5.59 16.61
N ASN A 137 -22.98 4.53 17.28
CA ASN A 137 -23.87 3.42 17.65
C ASN A 137 -25.06 3.88 18.49
N LYS A 138 -24.84 4.81 19.43
CA LYS A 138 -25.91 5.38 20.26
C LYS A 138 -26.92 6.17 19.42
N TYR A 139 -26.45 7.04 18.53
CA TYR A 139 -27.33 7.81 17.64
C TYR A 139 -28.15 6.91 16.73
N TYR A 140 -27.52 5.88 16.15
CA TYR A 140 -28.22 4.91 15.33
C TYR A 140 -29.25 4.09 16.14
N GLU A 141 -28.91 3.64 17.35
CA GLU A 141 -29.84 2.95 18.24
C GLU A 141 -31.06 3.79 18.61
N MET A 142 -30.87 5.08 18.81
CA MET A 142 -31.97 6.01 19.09
C MET A 142 -32.85 6.21 17.85
N ALA A 143 -32.23 6.36 16.67
CA ALA A 143 -32.94 6.51 15.41
C ALA A 143 -33.74 5.27 14.98
N LEU A 144 -33.33 4.07 15.42
CA LEU A 144 -34.09 2.83 15.19
C LEU A 144 -35.41 2.75 15.98
N LYS A 145 -35.50 3.45 17.11
CA LYS A 145 -36.65 3.37 18.02
C LYS A 145 -37.74 4.38 17.67
N GLU A 146 -37.35 5.60 17.29
CA GLU A 146 -38.28 6.70 17.02
C GLU A 146 -37.74 7.63 15.92
N THR A 147 -38.65 8.23 15.16
CA THR A 147 -38.32 9.21 14.12
C THR A 147 -38.69 10.62 14.59
N ASN A 148 -37.69 11.42 14.98
CA ASN A 148 -37.87 12.82 15.35
C ASN A 148 -36.79 13.71 14.71
N ALA A 149 -37.00 15.03 14.72
CA ALA A 149 -36.09 16.00 14.11
C ALA A 149 -34.67 15.94 14.71
N THR A 150 -34.56 15.67 16.01
CA THR A 150 -33.27 15.52 16.72
C THR A 150 -32.51 14.27 16.28
N MET A 151 -33.19 13.15 16.01
CA MET A 151 -32.59 11.93 15.48
C MET A 151 -32.14 12.11 14.03
N ALA A 152 -32.95 12.80 13.22
CA ALA A 152 -32.57 13.15 11.85
C ALA A 152 -31.28 14.01 11.84
N GLU A 153 -31.16 14.95 12.78
CA GLU A 153 -29.95 15.76 12.96
C GLU A 153 -28.73 14.92 13.38
N GLN A 154 -28.92 13.96 14.29
CA GLN A 154 -27.85 13.06 14.70
C GLN A 154 -27.38 12.15 13.56
N MET A 155 -28.31 11.60 12.77
CA MET A 155 -27.99 10.82 11.57
C MET A 155 -27.33 11.67 10.49
N ARG A 156 -27.70 12.96 10.36
CA ARG A 156 -27.02 13.92 9.48
C ARG A 156 -25.56 14.12 9.90
N LYS A 157 -25.28 14.29 11.20
CA LYS A 157 -23.91 14.39 11.71
C LYS A 157 -23.07 13.15 11.44
N ILE A 158 -23.68 11.96 11.56
CA ILE A 158 -23.05 10.70 11.17
C ILE A 158 -22.69 10.73 9.67
N ALA A 159 -23.65 11.06 8.80
CA ALA A 159 -23.41 11.12 7.36
C ALA A 159 -22.35 12.17 6.98
N GLU A 160 -22.35 13.34 7.61
CA GLU A 160 -21.34 14.37 7.40
C GLU A 160 -19.93 13.90 7.77
N PHE A 161 -19.77 13.23 8.90
CA PHE A 161 -18.50 12.66 9.34
C PHE A 161 -17.93 11.68 8.30
N TYR A 162 -18.74 10.77 7.78
CA TYR A 162 -18.28 9.76 6.83
C TYR A 162 -18.05 10.28 5.42
N ILE A 163 -18.83 11.28 4.99
CA ILE A 163 -18.49 12.03 3.77
C ILE A 163 -17.14 12.73 3.93
N ILE A 164 -16.85 13.27 5.10
CA ILE A 164 -15.54 13.88 5.39
C ILE A 164 -14.44 12.82 5.35
N ASN A 165 -14.63 11.62 5.90
CA ASN A 165 -13.64 10.53 5.84
C ASN A 165 -13.36 10.07 4.41
N ALA A 166 -14.39 9.81 3.60
CA ALA A 166 -14.23 9.45 2.19
C ALA A 166 -13.48 10.55 1.42
N PHE A 167 -13.85 11.82 1.64
CA PHE A 167 -13.13 12.96 1.06
C PHE A 167 -11.69 13.08 1.56
N SER A 168 -11.43 12.73 2.81
CA SER A 168 -10.10 12.80 3.41
C SER A 168 -9.14 11.80 2.77
N CYS A 169 -9.63 10.64 2.34
CA CYS A 169 -8.84 9.68 1.56
C CYS A 169 -8.32 10.29 0.26
N GLN A 170 -9.17 11.04 -0.43
CA GLN A 170 -8.79 11.78 -1.64
C GLN A 170 -7.76 12.86 -1.34
N GLN A 171 -7.97 13.65 -0.28
CA GLN A 171 -7.01 14.70 0.12
C GLN A 171 -5.62 14.13 0.38
N LEU A 172 -5.53 12.96 1.03
CA LEU A 172 -4.26 12.27 1.25
C LEU A 172 -3.60 11.85 -0.07
N ILE A 173 -4.35 11.29 -1.01
CA ILE A 173 -3.84 10.88 -2.32
C ILE A 173 -3.31 12.07 -3.11
N ILE A 174 -4.05 13.17 -3.15
CA ILE A 174 -3.65 14.40 -3.86
C ILE A 174 -2.40 14.98 -3.20
N LYS A 175 -2.40 15.10 -1.86
CA LYS A 175 -1.29 15.67 -1.09
C LYS A 175 0.02 14.91 -1.27
N ARG A 176 -0.04 13.58 -1.32
CA ARG A 176 1.11 12.70 -1.53
C ARG A 176 1.36 12.34 -2.98
N ASN A 177 0.58 12.87 -3.91
CA ASN A 177 0.73 12.63 -5.35
C ASN A 177 0.76 11.13 -5.75
N ILE A 178 0.07 10.27 -4.97
CA ILE A 178 0.24 8.81 -4.97
C ILE A 178 0.05 8.24 -6.38
N ILE A 179 -1.02 8.64 -7.07
CA ILE A 179 -1.35 8.10 -8.40
C ILE A 179 -0.27 8.45 -9.42
N ASN A 180 0.36 9.61 -9.35
CA ASN A 180 1.41 10.00 -10.30
C ASN A 180 2.72 9.27 -10.02
N GLU A 181 3.09 9.10 -8.75
CA GLU A 181 4.24 8.26 -8.37
C GLU A 181 4.03 6.82 -8.84
N TYR A 182 2.83 6.28 -8.62
CA TYR A 182 2.46 4.95 -9.03
C TYR A 182 2.55 4.78 -10.55
N LYS A 183 2.00 5.73 -11.32
CA LYS A 183 2.13 5.74 -12.78
C LYS A 183 3.59 5.78 -13.24
N THR A 184 4.42 6.56 -12.56
CA THR A 184 5.84 6.70 -12.91
C THR A 184 6.56 5.38 -12.74
N VAL A 185 6.40 4.74 -11.59
CA VAL A 185 6.99 3.42 -11.30
C VAL A 185 6.42 2.35 -12.24
N ALA A 186 5.11 2.37 -12.50
CA ALA A 186 4.46 1.44 -13.41
C ALA A 186 5.03 1.53 -14.83
N ASN A 187 5.23 2.76 -15.33
CA ASN A 187 5.84 3.01 -16.64
C ASN A 187 7.30 2.55 -16.71
N ILE A 188 8.09 2.84 -15.66
CA ILE A 188 9.50 2.40 -15.59
C ILE A 188 9.57 0.87 -15.59
N ALA A 189 8.74 0.23 -14.78
CA ALA A 189 8.77 -1.22 -14.59
C ALA A 189 7.97 -1.99 -15.66
N PHE A 190 7.34 -1.33 -16.63
CA PHE A 190 6.48 -1.95 -17.66
C PHE A 190 5.34 -2.80 -17.09
N ILE A 191 4.73 -2.36 -15.99
CA ILE A 191 3.60 -3.04 -15.33
C ILE A 191 2.35 -2.17 -15.35
N SER A 192 1.19 -2.80 -15.13
CA SER A 192 -0.06 -2.06 -14.94
C SER A 192 -0.05 -1.25 -13.64
N LEU A 193 -0.87 -0.20 -13.58
CA LEU A 193 -1.07 0.58 -12.34
C LEU A 193 -1.62 -0.29 -11.20
N PHE A 194 -2.47 -1.27 -11.53
CA PHE A 194 -2.94 -2.29 -10.59
C PHE A 194 -1.77 -3.09 -10.00
N ASN A 195 -0.89 -3.63 -10.86
CA ASN A 195 0.24 -4.43 -10.40
C ASN A 195 1.23 -3.60 -9.57
N MET A 196 1.37 -2.31 -9.87
CA MET A 196 2.20 -1.41 -9.10
C MET A 196 1.72 -1.30 -7.64
N HIS A 197 0.40 -1.20 -7.43
CA HIS A 197 -0.18 -1.07 -6.10
C HIS A 197 -0.13 -2.39 -5.30
N TYR A 198 -0.54 -3.51 -5.91
CA TYR A 198 -0.74 -4.77 -5.18
C TYR A 198 0.50 -5.65 -5.06
N PHE A 199 1.48 -5.53 -5.95
CA PHE A 199 2.68 -6.37 -5.90
C PHE A 199 3.90 -5.68 -5.29
N ALA A 200 4.68 -6.50 -4.58
CA ALA A 200 5.92 -6.08 -3.93
C ALA A 200 6.97 -5.57 -4.93
N ILE A 201 7.96 -4.85 -4.41
CA ILE A 201 9.00 -4.22 -5.23
C ILE A 201 9.81 -5.21 -6.07
N GLY A 202 9.98 -6.44 -5.58
CA GLY A 202 10.68 -7.51 -6.30
C GLY A 202 10.06 -7.82 -7.67
N MET A 203 8.73 -7.82 -7.78
CA MET A 203 8.06 -8.01 -9.08
C MET A 203 8.37 -6.85 -10.04
N LYS A 204 8.42 -5.62 -9.53
CA LYS A 204 8.72 -4.41 -10.32
C LYS A 204 10.14 -4.49 -10.90
N VAL A 205 11.10 -4.88 -10.07
CA VAL A 205 12.50 -5.08 -10.48
C VAL A 205 12.62 -6.24 -11.47
N SER A 206 11.94 -7.36 -11.22
CA SER A 206 11.96 -8.53 -12.10
C SER A 206 11.41 -8.23 -13.50
N ASN A 207 10.30 -7.49 -13.60
CA ASN A 207 9.74 -7.11 -14.89
C ASN A 207 10.63 -6.10 -15.63
N LEU A 208 11.17 -5.10 -14.93
CA LEU A 208 12.15 -4.17 -15.51
C LEU A 208 13.38 -4.89 -16.05
N LEU A 209 13.93 -5.85 -15.30
CA LEU A 209 15.08 -6.66 -15.71
C LEU A 209 14.74 -7.48 -16.96
N SER A 210 13.60 -8.16 -16.95
CA SER A 210 13.15 -9.01 -18.06
C SER A 210 12.97 -8.24 -19.36
N VAL A 211 12.41 -7.02 -19.30
CA VAL A 211 12.30 -6.15 -20.49
C VAL A 211 13.69 -5.69 -20.95
N SER A 212 14.59 -5.38 -20.01
CA SER A 212 15.94 -4.91 -20.32
C SER A 212 16.82 -5.99 -20.96
N THR A 213 16.70 -7.24 -20.51
CA THR A 213 17.40 -8.40 -21.10
C THR A 213 16.81 -8.78 -22.45
N TRP A 214 15.48 -8.79 -22.57
CA TRP A 214 14.79 -9.05 -23.84
C TRP A 214 15.22 -8.08 -24.94
N ARG A 215 15.29 -6.77 -24.63
CA ARG A 215 15.79 -5.74 -25.57
C ARG A 215 17.24 -5.95 -26.01
N LYS A 216 18.03 -6.71 -25.25
CA LYS A 216 19.42 -7.08 -25.56
C LYS A 216 19.54 -8.47 -26.20
N GLY A 217 18.42 -9.15 -26.50
CA GLY A 217 18.42 -10.50 -27.03
C GLY A 217 18.85 -11.57 -26.02
N ILE A 218 18.76 -11.27 -24.72
CA ILE A 218 19.13 -12.19 -23.63
C ILE A 218 17.85 -12.84 -23.09
N LEU A 219 17.85 -14.17 -23.00
CA LEU A 219 16.76 -14.94 -22.40
C LEU A 219 16.92 -15.00 -20.87
N THR A 220 15.80 -14.88 -20.15
CA THR A 220 15.75 -15.01 -18.69
C THR A 220 15.11 -16.33 -18.29
N SER A 221 15.69 -16.99 -17.27
CA SER A 221 15.09 -18.18 -16.67
C SER A 221 13.94 -17.78 -15.74
N THR A 222 12.84 -18.51 -15.78
CA THR A 222 11.73 -18.42 -14.82
C THR A 222 11.85 -19.42 -13.67
N ILE A 223 12.94 -20.21 -13.64
CA ILE A 223 13.16 -21.24 -12.63
C ILE A 223 13.59 -20.56 -11.33
N LEU A 224 12.80 -20.77 -10.28
CA LEU A 224 13.18 -20.41 -8.92
C LEU A 224 13.99 -21.58 -8.35
N GLU A 225 15.30 -21.40 -8.18
CA GLU A 225 16.08 -22.34 -7.37
C GLU A 225 15.61 -22.27 -5.92
N LYS A 226 15.65 -23.41 -5.20
CA LYS A 226 15.21 -23.50 -3.81
C LYS A 226 15.88 -22.40 -2.98
N MET A 227 15.08 -21.58 -2.30
CA MET A 227 15.59 -20.63 -1.31
C MET A 227 16.27 -21.42 -0.19
N GLU A 228 17.59 -21.28 -0.06
CA GLU A 228 18.25 -21.55 1.21
C GLU A 228 17.79 -20.48 2.21
N ILE A 229 17.28 -20.93 3.37
CA ILE A 229 16.67 -20.07 4.40
C ILE A 229 17.73 -19.35 5.24
N GLU A 230 19.02 -19.64 5.00
CA GLU A 230 20.11 -19.25 5.86
C GLU A 230 20.61 -17.83 5.55
N SER A 231 20.77 -17.02 6.59
CA SER A 231 21.16 -15.62 6.46
C SER A 231 22.67 -15.49 6.26
N PHE A 232 23.08 -14.72 5.26
CA PHE A 232 24.47 -14.28 5.11
C PHE A 232 24.80 -13.12 6.06
N LEU A 233 26.09 -12.95 6.38
CA LEU A 233 26.56 -11.84 7.21
C LEU A 233 26.38 -10.51 6.45
N ASP A 234 25.38 -9.73 6.85
CA ASP A 234 24.87 -8.61 6.05
C ASP A 234 25.71 -7.33 6.21
N THR A 235 25.71 -6.73 7.41
CA THR A 235 26.36 -5.43 7.64
C THR A 235 27.22 -5.46 8.90
N TYR A 236 28.42 -4.88 8.83
CA TYR A 236 29.25 -4.69 10.02
C TYR A 236 28.82 -3.43 10.78
N VAL A 237 28.30 -3.61 11.98
CA VAL A 237 27.86 -2.51 12.85
C VAL A 237 28.90 -2.30 13.95
N PHE A 238 29.53 -1.12 13.96
CA PHE A 238 30.43 -0.76 15.05
C PHE A 238 29.65 -0.64 16.37
N PRO A 239 30.19 -1.15 17.49
CA PRO A 239 29.55 -1.00 18.79
C PRO A 239 29.41 0.48 19.14
N SER A 240 28.20 0.90 19.50
CA SER A 240 27.94 2.28 19.87
C SER A 240 28.50 2.61 21.25
N ILE A 241 29.21 3.74 21.37
CA ILE A 241 29.63 4.29 22.66
C ILE A 241 28.48 5.16 23.19
N LYS A 242 27.68 4.60 24.11
CA LYS A 242 26.56 5.33 24.72
C LYS A 242 27.07 6.34 25.75
N ARG A 243 27.06 7.63 25.40
CA ARG A 243 27.38 8.73 26.32
C ARG A 243 26.72 10.03 25.86
N LEU A 244 26.37 10.89 26.82
CA LEU A 244 25.98 12.27 26.54
C LEU A 244 27.21 13.07 26.08
N LYS A 245 27.25 13.46 24.80
CA LYS A 245 28.40 14.14 24.19
C LYS A 245 28.03 15.60 23.90
N ASN A 246 28.27 16.48 24.88
CA ASN A 246 27.94 17.91 24.82
C ASN A 246 29.16 18.82 24.65
N LYS A 247 30.37 18.24 24.59
CA LYS A 247 31.63 18.99 24.55
C LYS A 247 32.15 19.30 23.15
N CYS A 248 31.65 18.60 22.13
CA CYS A 248 32.02 18.83 20.74
C CYS A 248 30.90 18.36 19.80
N PRO A 249 30.75 19.01 18.63
CA PRO A 249 29.80 18.59 17.62
C PRO A 249 30.13 17.18 17.11
N VAL A 250 29.09 16.42 16.75
CA VAL A 250 29.21 15.11 16.12
C VAL A 250 28.65 15.23 14.71
N THR A 251 29.47 14.91 13.71
CA THR A 251 29.07 14.92 12.31
C THR A 251 28.78 13.49 11.85
N GLY A 252 27.59 13.26 11.30
CA GLY A 252 27.26 12.02 10.61
C GLY A 252 27.74 12.06 9.16
N LEU A 253 28.58 11.11 8.78
CA LEU A 253 28.94 10.86 7.39
C LEU A 253 28.23 9.59 6.94
N ASP A 254 27.61 9.62 5.76
CA ASP A 254 26.90 8.49 5.19
C ASP A 254 27.18 8.39 3.68
N PHE A 255 27.14 7.16 3.15
CA PHE A 255 27.30 6.91 1.73
C PHE A 255 25.96 7.01 1.01
N VAL A 256 25.92 7.82 -0.05
CA VAL A 256 24.74 7.87 -0.93
C VAL A 256 24.62 6.53 -1.68
N SER A 257 23.54 5.79 -1.39
CA SER A 257 23.20 4.51 -2.07
C SER A 257 24.35 3.49 -2.10
N LEU A 258 24.98 3.22 -0.95
CA LEU A 258 26.18 2.39 -0.82
C LEU A 258 26.16 1.11 -1.68
N TYR A 259 25.13 0.27 -1.53
CA TYR A 259 25.03 -1.00 -2.25
C TYR A 259 24.97 -0.83 -3.77
N LEU A 260 24.17 0.11 -4.28
CA LEU A 260 24.08 0.35 -5.72
C LEU A 260 25.42 0.87 -6.27
N SER A 261 26.06 1.77 -5.53
CA SER A 261 27.38 2.31 -5.88
C SER A 261 28.42 1.20 -5.96
N LEU A 262 28.41 0.23 -5.04
CA LEU A 262 29.30 -0.93 -5.07
C LEU A 262 29.00 -1.86 -6.25
N ILE A 263 27.72 -2.16 -6.49
CA ILE A 263 27.29 -2.99 -7.63
C ILE A 263 27.79 -2.39 -8.94
N MET A 264 27.63 -1.08 -9.14
CA MET A 264 28.07 -0.39 -10.35
C MET A 264 29.60 -0.30 -10.45
N THR A 265 30.29 0.06 -9.36
CA THR A 265 31.75 0.25 -9.34
C THR A 265 32.49 -1.05 -9.66
N TYR A 266 32.02 -2.16 -9.11
CA TYR A 266 32.65 -3.47 -9.29
C TYR A 266 31.98 -4.33 -10.36
N ASN A 267 30.97 -3.78 -11.06
CA ASN A 267 30.20 -4.47 -12.09
C ASN A 267 29.65 -5.83 -11.59
N LEU A 268 29.09 -5.81 -10.38
CA LEU A 268 28.54 -7.00 -9.72
C LEU A 268 27.21 -7.39 -10.39
N SER A 269 27.11 -8.65 -10.77
CA SER A 269 25.90 -9.24 -11.31
C SER A 269 26.02 -10.76 -11.18
N PRO A 270 24.92 -11.50 -10.96
CA PRO A 270 24.95 -12.97 -10.94
C PRO A 270 25.63 -13.57 -12.18
N ASP A 271 25.43 -12.98 -13.36
CA ASP A 271 26.03 -13.42 -14.64
C ASP A 271 27.53 -13.08 -14.78
N LYS A 272 28.10 -12.34 -13.83
CA LYS A 272 29.52 -11.93 -13.82
C LYS A 272 30.35 -12.68 -12.80
N ILE A 273 29.74 -13.53 -11.99
CA ILE A 273 30.44 -14.34 -10.99
C ILE A 273 31.19 -15.47 -11.69
N ILE A 274 32.47 -15.65 -11.37
CA ILE A 274 33.32 -16.69 -11.93
C ILE A 274 33.80 -17.60 -10.81
N LEU A 275 33.14 -18.76 -10.66
CA LEU A 275 33.50 -19.73 -9.62
C LEU A 275 34.65 -20.68 -10.05
N SER A 276 34.92 -20.76 -11.36
CA SER A 276 35.98 -21.65 -11.89
C SER A 276 37.32 -20.94 -12.03
N ARG A 277 38.32 -21.44 -11.29
CA ARG A 277 39.70 -20.93 -11.36
C ARG A 277 40.29 -20.98 -12.77
N LYS A 278 40.07 -22.09 -13.50
CA LYS A 278 40.54 -22.24 -14.88
C LYS A 278 39.93 -21.18 -15.81
N HIS A 279 38.65 -20.88 -15.62
CA HIS A 279 37.98 -19.83 -16.40
C HIS A 279 38.52 -18.43 -16.05
N ALA A 280 38.75 -18.15 -14.77
CA ALA A 280 39.34 -16.90 -14.31
C ALA A 280 40.76 -16.69 -14.87
N GLU A 281 41.60 -17.72 -14.88
CA GLU A 281 42.96 -17.68 -15.45
C GLU A 281 42.94 -17.42 -16.96
N SER A 282 42.03 -18.08 -17.69
CA SER A 282 41.83 -17.82 -19.13
C SER A 282 41.42 -16.37 -19.41
N LEU A 283 40.51 -15.80 -18.62
CA LEU A 283 40.07 -14.41 -18.79
C LEU A 283 41.17 -13.40 -18.43
N ARG A 284 42.00 -13.69 -17.43
CA ARG A 284 43.20 -12.89 -17.11
C ARG A 284 44.22 -12.93 -18.25
N GLY A 285 44.46 -14.11 -18.83
CA GLY A 285 45.32 -14.26 -20.01
C GLY A 285 44.81 -13.46 -21.22
N GLY A 286 43.49 -13.29 -21.33
CA GLY A 286 42.83 -12.42 -22.32
C GLY A 286 42.76 -10.93 -21.95
N GLY A 287 43.48 -10.48 -20.92
CA GLY A 287 43.57 -9.06 -20.52
C GLY A 287 42.34 -8.50 -19.77
N LYS A 288 41.41 -9.35 -19.31
CA LYS A 288 40.26 -8.90 -18.53
C LYS A 288 40.66 -8.61 -17.08
N ARG A 289 40.18 -7.49 -16.54
CA ARG A 289 40.33 -7.16 -15.12
C ARG A 289 39.33 -7.95 -14.29
N LEU A 290 39.83 -8.75 -13.34
CA LEU A 290 39.01 -9.52 -12.40
C LEU A 290 39.21 -9.01 -10.98
N HIS A 291 38.12 -8.92 -10.23
CA HIS A 291 38.12 -8.58 -8.81
C HIS A 291 37.89 -9.86 -8.01
N LYS A 292 38.84 -10.21 -7.16
CA LYS A 292 38.72 -11.39 -6.31
C LYS A 292 37.85 -11.02 -5.10
N ILE A 293 36.81 -11.80 -4.85
CA ILE A 293 35.92 -11.67 -3.70
C ILE A 293 36.09 -12.94 -2.86
N ASN A 294 36.31 -12.76 -1.56
CA ASN A 294 36.41 -13.86 -0.61
C ASN A 294 35.45 -13.59 0.55
N PHE A 295 34.55 -14.52 0.81
CA PHE A 295 33.60 -14.44 1.91
C PHE A 295 33.25 -15.83 2.41
N LYS A 296 32.77 -15.91 3.65
CA LYS A 296 32.25 -17.15 4.22
C LYS A 296 30.77 -17.32 3.89
N PHE A 297 30.39 -18.50 3.44
CA PHE A 297 29.00 -18.92 3.22
C PHE A 297 28.81 -20.33 3.76
N ASN A 298 27.87 -20.52 4.70
CA ASN A 298 27.63 -21.79 5.40
C ASN A 298 28.94 -22.38 5.96
N ASP A 299 29.73 -21.55 6.64
CA ASP A 299 31.07 -21.85 7.19
C ASP A 299 32.14 -22.28 6.16
N ASN A 300 31.83 -22.23 4.86
CA ASN A 300 32.77 -22.51 3.79
C ASN A 300 33.35 -21.21 3.22
N ASP A 301 34.65 -21.21 2.94
CA ASP A 301 35.28 -20.10 2.22
C ASP A 301 34.89 -20.17 0.73
N VAL A 302 34.17 -19.15 0.27
CA VAL A 302 33.79 -19.00 -1.14
C VAL A 302 34.74 -18.02 -1.81
N PHE A 303 35.35 -18.48 -2.90
CA PHE A 303 36.24 -17.68 -3.75
C PHE A 303 35.57 -17.41 -5.08
N ALA A 304 35.32 -16.13 -5.37
CA ALA A 304 34.75 -15.64 -6.62
C ALA A 304 35.63 -14.58 -7.28
#